data_AF-A0A7X3HDR3-F1
#
_entry.id   AF-A0A7X3HDR3-F1
#
_cell.length_a   1.000
_cell.length_b   1.000
_cell.length_c   1.000
_cell.angle_alpha   90.00
_cell.angle_beta   90.00
_cell.angle_gamma   90.00
#
_symmetry.space_group_name_H-M   'P 1'
#
loop_
_entity.id
_entity.type
_entity.pdbx_description
1 polymer ?
#
loop_
_entity_poly.entity_id
_entity_poly.type
_entity_poly.pdbx_seq_one_letter_code
_entity_poly.pdbx_strand_id
1 'polypeptide(L)'
;MSDTTKVKNWSFPFKPKAGKLDPIQHLTAMAQASGGYYPVGANGQWHGGVHFDGNTEAVFDQSQVCCIADGEVIAYRIDTRHPESQYFTSTGASFNAVFSRSFVLVKHHLEAPAKPTAAGTAPEPPPSLTFFSLYMHLLNWEGYTGTNAPNPPAFLGEALYKVKADKATDPVRGLRIRAEPRTGRVVALIPKGSKVRVGDAHPIHSGWYRLLAVVEGRTLPAVAITENMWVFPGEMEQTAEAGIFLVGERANDQEPTLAPEKGLNVRKNGNGRRDDPIVGVLPLGATFRLESSTGTYCKLKEIVDGKDIAPLSPDSAGNIQGFVHLGSLESTRSAPEPNKVYVLPTPHPIKAGELIGHLGHYQNENDRSPQRLLHLEVFSCEDVPAFIAKSQAWAAGLPDEQKTLLKVHKNASKLIPHRDDINASNPPKISDAGTTVGVDLIIPQSLLDGLPADSKLQENTTLPSSATPTTTRW
;
A
#
# COMPACT_ATOMS: atom_id res chain seq x y z
N MET A 1 19.99 -8.85 13.69
CA MET A 1 19.03 -9.82 13.13
C MET A 1 17.72 -9.07 13.03
N SER A 2 17.10 -8.93 11.86
CA SER A 2 15.76 -8.34 11.80
C SER A 2 14.78 -9.34 12.39
N ASP A 3 13.99 -8.92 13.37
CA ASP A 3 12.84 -9.68 13.90
C ASP A 3 11.73 -9.69 12.83
N THR A 4 12.02 -10.27 11.67
CA THR A 4 11.03 -10.47 10.60
C THR A 4 9.88 -11.24 11.23
N THR A 5 8.71 -10.60 11.33
CA THR A 5 7.56 -11.19 12.02
C THR A 5 7.17 -12.49 11.34
N LYS A 6 6.97 -13.55 12.12
CA LYS A 6 6.56 -14.84 11.56
C LYS A 6 5.29 -14.73 10.73
N VAL A 7 5.22 -15.54 9.68
CA VAL A 7 4.04 -15.67 8.83
C VAL A 7 2.86 -16.15 9.68
N LYS A 8 1.77 -15.39 9.67
CA LYS A 8 0.50 -15.78 10.30
C LYS A 8 -0.62 -15.91 9.28
N ASN A 9 -0.56 -15.11 8.21
CA ASN A 9 -1.57 -15.05 7.18
C ASN A 9 -0.99 -15.40 5.81
N TRP A 10 -1.84 -15.99 4.98
CA TRP A 10 -1.57 -16.31 3.59
C TRP A 10 -2.67 -15.71 2.71
N SER A 11 -2.32 -15.39 1.47
CA SER A 11 -3.24 -14.87 0.46
C SER A 11 -2.81 -15.31 -0.94
N PHE A 12 -3.75 -15.37 -1.87
CA PHE A 12 -3.43 -15.45 -3.28
C PHE A 12 -3.00 -14.06 -3.78
N PRO A 13 -2.12 -13.97 -4.80
CA PRO A 13 -1.69 -12.68 -5.34
C PRO A 13 -2.84 -11.91 -6.02
N PHE A 14 -3.93 -12.60 -6.37
CA PHE A 14 -5.16 -11.99 -6.88
C PHE A 14 -6.38 -12.58 -6.16
N LYS A 15 -7.39 -11.74 -5.93
CA LYS A 15 -8.67 -12.17 -5.36
C LYS A 15 -9.56 -12.75 -6.46
N PRO A 16 -10.45 -13.72 -6.16
CA PRO A 16 -11.50 -14.11 -7.09
C PRO A 16 -12.42 -12.93 -7.41
N LYS A 17 -12.88 -12.82 -8.67
CA LYS A 17 -13.88 -11.81 -9.08
C LYS A 17 -15.25 -12.03 -8.44
N ALA A 18 -15.60 -13.29 -8.16
CA ALA A 18 -16.88 -13.66 -7.59
C ALA A 18 -16.71 -14.74 -6.52
N GLY A 19 -17.38 -14.54 -5.38
CA GLY A 19 -17.45 -15.53 -4.31
C GLY A 19 -16.09 -15.91 -3.71
N LYS A 20 -16.05 -17.10 -3.09
CA LYS A 20 -14.82 -17.75 -2.65
C LYS A 20 -14.60 -18.95 -3.55
N LEU A 21 -13.37 -19.16 -3.97
CA LEU A 21 -12.98 -20.38 -4.68
C LEU A 21 -12.46 -21.39 -3.66
N ASP A 22 -12.78 -22.66 -3.84
CA ASP A 22 -12.09 -23.73 -3.14
C ASP A 22 -10.67 -23.94 -3.72
N PRO A 23 -9.78 -24.69 -3.05
CA PRO A 23 -8.42 -24.90 -3.54
C PRO A 23 -8.31 -25.58 -4.91
N ILE A 24 -9.24 -26.47 -5.28
CA ILE A 24 -9.25 -27.15 -6.58
C ILE A 24 -9.66 -26.17 -7.68
N GLN A 25 -10.65 -25.32 -7.41
CA GLN A 25 -11.04 -24.23 -8.31
C GLN A 25 -9.90 -23.23 -8.52
N HIS A 26 -9.16 -22.88 -7.46
CA HIS A 26 -7.95 -22.05 -7.61
C HIS A 26 -6.92 -22.71 -8.51
N LEU A 27 -6.58 -23.98 -8.26
CA LEU A 27 -5.62 -24.72 -9.08
C LEU A 27 -6.06 -24.81 -10.55
N THR A 28 -7.34 -25.10 -10.78
CA THR A 28 -7.93 -25.23 -12.11
C THR A 28 -7.93 -23.89 -12.86
N ALA A 29 -8.20 -22.79 -12.16
CA ALA A 29 -8.13 -21.44 -12.72
C ALA A 29 -6.68 -21.03 -13.05
N MET A 30 -5.72 -21.30 -12.16
CA MET A 30 -4.30 -21.04 -12.42
C MET A 30 -3.74 -21.88 -13.57
N ALA A 31 -4.28 -23.08 -13.81
CA ALA A 31 -3.88 -23.92 -14.94
C ALA A 31 -4.28 -23.35 -16.31
N GLN A 32 -5.09 -22.28 -16.37
CA GLN A 32 -5.48 -21.61 -17.62
C GLN A 32 -4.40 -20.65 -18.16
N ALA A 33 -3.36 -20.36 -17.38
CA ALA A 33 -2.28 -19.45 -17.79
C ALA A 33 -1.61 -19.93 -19.09
N SER A 34 -1.51 -19.03 -20.07
CA SER A 34 -0.92 -19.29 -21.38
C SER A 34 0.60 -19.46 -21.34
N GLY A 35 1.28 -18.77 -20.41
CA GLY A 35 2.73 -18.88 -20.21
C GLY A 35 3.19 -20.25 -19.68
N GLY A 36 2.25 -21.09 -19.28
CA GLY A 36 2.47 -22.35 -18.57
C GLY A 36 1.88 -22.29 -17.16
N TYR A 37 1.77 -23.45 -16.54
CA TYR A 37 1.23 -23.60 -15.20
C TYR A 37 2.22 -24.38 -14.35
N TYR A 38 2.39 -24.00 -13.09
CA TYR A 38 3.33 -24.68 -12.21
C TYR A 38 3.05 -26.21 -12.17
N PRO A 39 4.08 -27.08 -12.33
CA PRO A 39 5.52 -26.78 -12.41
C PRO A 39 6.10 -26.78 -13.83
N VAL A 40 5.28 -26.62 -14.89
CA VAL A 40 5.70 -26.78 -16.29
C VAL A 40 5.35 -25.54 -17.13
N GLY A 41 6.35 -24.95 -17.77
CA GLY A 41 6.16 -23.84 -18.70
C GLY A 41 5.45 -24.27 -19.99
N ALA A 42 4.96 -23.31 -20.78
CA ALA A 42 4.32 -23.60 -22.08
C ALA A 42 5.22 -24.38 -23.06
N ASN A 43 6.54 -24.34 -22.86
CA ASN A 43 7.54 -25.09 -23.63
C ASN A 43 7.76 -26.53 -23.14
N GLY A 44 7.00 -27.02 -22.15
CA GLY A 44 7.12 -28.36 -21.58
C GLY A 44 8.32 -28.53 -20.63
N GLN A 45 9.03 -27.45 -20.29
CA GLN A 45 10.17 -27.49 -19.39
C GLN A 45 9.76 -27.21 -17.95
N TRP A 46 10.55 -27.73 -17.00
CA TRP A 46 10.39 -27.40 -15.58
C TRP A 46 10.46 -25.89 -15.37
N HIS A 47 9.50 -25.38 -14.63
CA HIS A 47 9.32 -23.96 -14.35
C HIS A 47 8.91 -23.78 -12.88
N GLY A 48 9.78 -23.11 -12.11
CA GLY A 48 9.57 -22.92 -10.68
C GLY A 48 8.56 -21.83 -10.31
N GLY A 49 8.12 -21.04 -11.30
CA GLY A 49 7.21 -19.92 -11.10
C GLY A 49 5.75 -20.25 -11.44
N VAL A 50 4.88 -19.33 -11.04
CA VAL A 50 3.46 -19.31 -11.39
C VAL A 50 3.19 -18.07 -12.25
N HIS A 51 2.47 -18.25 -13.36
CA HIS A 51 2.03 -17.16 -14.22
C HIS A 51 0.56 -16.80 -13.98
N PHE A 52 0.27 -15.50 -14.10
CA PHE A 52 -1.10 -14.97 -14.23
C PHE A 52 -1.13 -13.98 -15.38
N ASP A 53 -1.97 -14.24 -16.38
CA ASP A 53 -2.06 -13.51 -17.63
C ASP A 53 -3.52 -13.25 -18.01
N GLY A 54 -3.78 -12.90 -19.28
CA GLY A 54 -5.15 -12.66 -19.77
C GLY A 54 -6.07 -13.87 -19.61
N ASN A 55 -5.56 -15.10 -19.61
CA ASN A 55 -6.42 -16.29 -19.50
C ASN A 55 -6.86 -16.59 -18.06
N THR A 56 -6.15 -16.06 -17.07
CA THR A 56 -6.54 -16.18 -15.65
C THR A 56 -7.48 -15.06 -15.21
N GLU A 57 -7.63 -14.00 -16.03
CA GLU A 57 -8.39 -12.80 -15.68
C GLU A 57 -9.91 -13.04 -15.65
N ALA A 58 -10.43 -14.10 -16.29
CA ALA A 58 -11.85 -14.44 -16.21
C ALA A 58 -12.27 -14.78 -14.77
N VAL A 59 -11.34 -15.35 -13.99
CA VAL A 59 -11.60 -15.84 -12.62
C VAL A 59 -11.03 -14.87 -11.57
N PHE A 60 -9.85 -14.31 -11.83
CA PHE A 60 -9.13 -13.48 -10.86
C PHE A 60 -9.23 -11.98 -11.18
N ASP A 61 -9.42 -11.17 -10.14
CA ASP A 61 -9.29 -9.72 -10.22
C ASP A 61 -7.81 -9.34 -10.26
N GLN A 62 -7.32 -9.15 -11.48
CA GLN A 62 -5.95 -8.76 -11.80
C GLN A 62 -5.71 -7.24 -11.78
N SER A 63 -6.60 -6.47 -11.13
CA SER A 63 -6.40 -5.02 -10.97
C SER A 63 -5.24 -4.67 -10.06
N GLN A 64 -4.86 -5.54 -9.11
CA GLN A 64 -3.77 -5.31 -8.15
C GLN A 64 -3.07 -6.63 -7.81
N VAL A 65 -1.74 -6.59 -7.71
CA VAL A 65 -0.93 -7.71 -7.22
C VAL A 65 -0.78 -7.60 -5.71
N CYS A 66 -1.13 -8.66 -4.98
CA CYS A 66 -1.09 -8.71 -3.52
C CYS A 66 0.05 -9.60 -2.98
N CYS A 67 0.52 -9.28 -1.78
CA CYS A 67 1.50 -10.09 -1.06
C CYS A 67 0.90 -11.43 -0.64
N ILE A 68 1.64 -12.53 -0.80
CA ILE A 68 1.11 -13.89 -0.57
C ILE A 68 1.17 -14.31 0.89
N ALA A 69 1.99 -13.65 1.69
CA ALA A 69 2.18 -13.96 3.10
C ALA A 69 2.68 -12.72 3.85
N ASP A 70 2.52 -12.71 5.17
CA ASP A 70 3.14 -11.68 6.00
C ASP A 70 4.67 -11.72 5.81
N GLY A 71 5.32 -10.56 5.76
CA GLY A 71 6.75 -10.49 5.55
C GLY A 71 7.28 -9.07 5.53
N GLU A 72 8.43 -8.90 4.89
CA GLU A 72 9.09 -7.60 4.75
C GLU A 72 9.59 -7.44 3.31
N VAL A 73 9.25 -6.33 2.66
CA VAL A 73 9.85 -5.97 1.37
C VAL A 73 11.28 -5.54 1.63
N ILE A 74 12.24 -6.23 0.99
CA ILE A 74 13.67 -6.01 1.20
C ILE A 74 14.36 -5.39 -0.01
N ALA A 75 13.80 -5.60 -1.20
CA ALA A 75 14.31 -4.99 -2.41
C ALA A 75 13.19 -4.84 -3.44
N TYR A 76 13.32 -3.84 -4.30
CA TYR A 76 12.50 -3.71 -5.49
C TYR A 76 13.31 -3.16 -6.64
N ARG A 77 12.71 -3.22 -7.82
CA ARG A 77 13.14 -2.48 -8.98
C ARG A 77 11.93 -1.92 -9.67
N ILE A 78 11.99 -0.64 -10.03
CA ILE A 78 10.98 0.01 -10.86
C ILE A 78 11.68 0.77 -11.96
N ASP A 79 11.39 0.43 -13.21
CA ASP A 79 11.92 1.18 -14.34
C ASP A 79 11.11 2.46 -14.56
N THR A 80 11.72 3.52 -15.10
CA THR A 80 10.96 4.71 -15.53
C THR A 80 9.99 4.32 -16.64
N ARG A 81 10.49 3.61 -17.64
CA ARG A 81 9.78 3.06 -18.79
C ARG A 81 10.21 1.61 -19.00
N HIS A 82 9.30 0.78 -19.47
CA HIS A 82 9.66 -0.58 -19.84
C HIS A 82 10.69 -0.53 -20.99
N PRO A 83 11.78 -1.31 -20.93
CA PRO A 83 12.66 -1.49 -22.07
C PRO A 83 11.96 -2.25 -23.20
N GLU A 84 12.61 -2.23 -24.36
CA GLU A 84 12.18 -2.96 -25.55
C GLU A 84 13.34 -3.83 -26.06
N SER A 85 13.00 -5.03 -26.53
CA SER A 85 13.89 -5.90 -27.29
C SER A 85 13.43 -5.92 -28.74
N GLN A 86 14.35 -5.78 -29.69
CA GLN A 86 14.03 -5.90 -31.10
C GLN A 86 13.98 -7.38 -31.51
N TYR A 87 12.86 -7.81 -32.08
CA TYR A 87 12.70 -9.12 -32.69
C TYR A 87 12.47 -9.01 -34.20
N PHE A 88 12.69 -10.11 -34.90
CA PHE A 88 12.48 -10.22 -36.35
C PHE A 88 11.49 -11.33 -36.64
N THR A 89 10.47 -11.04 -37.43
CA THR A 89 9.53 -12.05 -37.90
C THR A 89 10.20 -12.97 -38.91
N SER A 90 9.56 -14.12 -39.18
CA SER A 90 9.97 -15.02 -40.25
C SER A 90 9.97 -14.37 -41.65
N THR A 91 9.24 -13.26 -41.82
CA THR A 91 9.21 -12.45 -43.05
C THR A 91 10.31 -11.37 -43.10
N GLY A 92 11.16 -11.28 -42.08
CA GLY A 92 12.25 -10.30 -41.98
C GLY A 92 11.83 -8.92 -41.47
N ALA A 93 10.56 -8.72 -41.09
CA ALA A 93 10.10 -7.48 -40.50
C ALA A 93 10.54 -7.39 -39.03
N SER A 94 11.05 -6.24 -38.60
CA SER A 94 11.40 -6.03 -37.19
C SER A 94 10.26 -5.41 -36.40
N PHE A 95 10.14 -5.78 -35.13
CA PHE A 95 9.29 -5.08 -34.17
C PHE A 95 9.99 -4.97 -32.81
N ASN A 96 9.60 -3.98 -32.02
CA ASN A 96 10.09 -3.80 -30.66
C ASN A 96 9.10 -4.40 -29.67
N ALA A 97 9.53 -5.43 -28.95
CA ALA A 97 8.76 -6.08 -27.91
C ALA A 97 9.10 -5.47 -26.54
N VAL A 98 8.08 -4.92 -25.89
CA VAL A 98 8.21 -4.37 -24.54
C VAL A 98 8.33 -5.49 -23.51
N PHE A 99 9.18 -5.31 -22.50
CA PHE A 99 9.26 -6.25 -21.39
C PHE A 99 9.53 -5.54 -20.07
N SER A 100 8.79 -5.91 -19.03
CA SER A 100 9.03 -5.36 -17.69
C SER A 100 10.21 -6.05 -17.01
N ARG A 101 11.12 -5.22 -16.48
CA ARG A 101 12.20 -5.61 -15.55
C ARG A 101 11.90 -5.19 -14.10
N SER A 102 10.73 -4.63 -13.84
CA SER A 102 10.32 -4.22 -12.49
C SER A 102 9.96 -5.46 -11.67
N PHE A 103 10.41 -5.49 -10.42
CA PHE A 103 10.12 -6.56 -9.50
C PHE A 103 10.02 -6.08 -8.05
N VAL A 104 9.43 -6.91 -7.19
CA VAL A 104 9.44 -6.74 -5.73
C VAL A 104 9.88 -8.05 -5.10
N LEU A 105 10.78 -7.99 -4.13
CA LEU A 105 11.30 -9.12 -3.37
C LEU A 105 10.86 -8.99 -1.91
N VAL A 106 10.13 -9.99 -1.42
CA VAL A 106 9.64 -10.06 -0.04
C VAL A 106 10.35 -11.20 0.68
N LYS A 107 10.88 -10.92 1.87
CA LYS A 107 11.41 -11.90 2.80
C LYS A 107 10.33 -12.31 3.79
N HIS A 108 10.18 -13.61 4.02
CA HIS A 108 9.24 -14.19 4.94
C HIS A 108 9.95 -15.04 5.99
N HIS A 109 9.32 -15.20 7.14
CA HIS A 109 9.80 -16.06 8.21
C HIS A 109 8.73 -17.10 8.56
N LEU A 110 8.94 -18.34 8.13
CA LEU A 110 8.07 -19.47 8.45
C LEU A 110 8.53 -20.11 9.76
N GLU A 111 7.60 -20.45 10.64
CA GLU A 111 7.87 -21.09 11.93
C GLU A 111 6.83 -22.18 12.18
N ALA A 112 7.26 -23.35 12.64
CA ALA A 112 6.34 -24.40 13.06
C ALA A 112 5.52 -23.99 14.31
N PRO A 113 4.33 -24.59 14.55
CA PRO A 113 3.59 -24.35 15.78
C PRO A 113 4.43 -24.63 17.04
N ALA A 114 4.27 -23.80 18.07
CA ALA A 114 4.96 -24.01 19.34
C ALA A 114 4.38 -25.22 20.10
N LYS A 115 5.26 -26.02 20.70
CA LYS A 115 4.86 -27.09 21.63
C LYS A 115 4.33 -26.48 22.93
N PRO A 116 3.39 -27.16 23.63
CA PRO A 116 3.06 -26.82 25.00
C PRO A 116 4.32 -26.80 25.87
N THR A 117 4.52 -25.74 26.64
CA THR A 117 5.67 -25.61 27.56
C THR A 117 5.22 -25.94 28.98
N ALA A 118 5.94 -26.83 29.66
CA ALA A 118 5.65 -27.15 31.06
C ALA A 118 5.99 -25.95 31.97
N ALA A 119 5.20 -25.74 33.02
CA ALA A 119 5.42 -24.65 33.96
C ALA A 119 6.86 -24.70 34.54
N GLY A 120 7.59 -23.59 34.44
CA GLY A 120 8.96 -23.48 34.93
C GLY A 120 10.06 -23.90 33.96
N THR A 121 9.72 -24.27 32.71
CA THR A 121 10.71 -24.55 31.64
C THR A 121 10.71 -23.46 30.58
N ALA A 122 11.89 -23.19 30.00
CA ALA A 122 11.98 -22.28 28.85
C ALA A 122 11.39 -22.95 27.59
N PRO A 123 10.63 -22.21 26.76
CA PRO A 123 10.10 -22.76 25.51
C PRO A 123 11.23 -23.19 24.58
N GLU A 124 11.14 -24.41 24.04
CA GLU A 124 12.00 -24.85 22.95
C GLU A 124 11.64 -24.05 21.67
N PRO A 125 12.61 -23.46 20.95
CA PRO A 125 12.32 -22.72 19.73
C PRO A 125 11.86 -23.66 18.61
N PRO A 126 10.74 -23.37 17.92
CA PRO A 126 10.29 -24.21 16.81
C PRO A 126 11.27 -24.16 15.63
N PRO A 127 11.31 -25.21 14.79
CA PRO A 127 11.96 -25.13 13.48
C PRO A 127 11.40 -23.97 12.68
N SER A 128 12.30 -23.20 12.06
CA SER A 128 11.95 -22.06 11.21
C SER A 128 12.67 -22.12 9.87
N LEU A 129 12.11 -21.44 8.88
CA LEU A 129 12.67 -21.31 7.53
C LEU A 129 12.51 -19.86 7.04
N THR A 130 13.58 -19.24 6.57
CA THR A 130 13.48 -18.03 5.76
C THR A 130 13.17 -18.41 4.32
N PHE A 131 12.12 -17.84 3.75
CA PHE A 131 11.83 -17.97 2.32
C PHE A 131 11.51 -16.61 1.70
N PHE A 132 11.52 -16.55 0.39
CA PHE A 132 11.33 -15.33 -0.39
C PHE A 132 10.22 -15.53 -1.39
N SER A 133 9.48 -14.46 -1.66
CA SER A 133 8.62 -14.37 -2.84
C SER A 133 9.10 -13.24 -3.75
N LEU A 134 9.22 -13.55 -5.04
CA LEU A 134 9.70 -12.65 -6.08
C LEU A 134 8.59 -12.39 -7.09
N TYR A 135 8.09 -11.16 -7.11
CA TYR A 135 7.02 -10.70 -8.00
C TYR A 135 7.63 -9.96 -9.17
N MET A 136 7.50 -10.51 -10.38
CA MET A 136 8.12 -9.98 -11.60
C MET A 136 7.09 -9.46 -12.59
N HIS A 137 7.61 -8.77 -13.60
CA HIS A 137 6.84 -8.13 -14.67
C HIS A 137 5.87 -7.05 -14.17
N LEU A 138 6.26 -6.29 -13.14
CA LEU A 138 5.41 -5.25 -12.54
C LEU A 138 5.41 -3.94 -13.35
N LEU A 139 4.44 -3.07 -13.10
CA LEU A 139 4.28 -1.77 -13.74
C LEU A 139 5.50 -0.85 -13.55
N ASN A 140 5.81 -0.01 -14.53
CA ASN A 140 6.85 1.02 -14.48
C ASN A 140 6.36 2.32 -13.81
N TRP A 141 7.28 3.24 -13.48
CA TRP A 141 6.94 4.47 -12.76
C TRP A 141 6.00 5.40 -13.53
N GLU A 142 6.16 5.53 -14.86
CA GLU A 142 5.27 6.37 -15.68
C GLU A 142 3.80 5.95 -15.54
N GLY A 143 3.54 4.65 -15.40
CA GLY A 143 2.20 4.10 -15.15
C GLY A 143 1.55 4.56 -13.84
N TYR A 144 2.33 5.09 -12.89
CA TYR A 144 1.86 5.68 -11.63
C TYR A 144 1.70 7.21 -11.66
N THR A 145 2.11 7.87 -12.75
CA THR A 145 2.12 9.35 -12.83
C THR A 145 1.00 9.98 -13.66
N GLY A 146 0.25 9.18 -14.41
CA GLY A 146 -0.83 9.66 -15.28
C GLY A 146 -2.14 9.98 -14.57
N THR A 147 -3.06 10.64 -15.28
CA THR A 147 -4.44 10.84 -14.82
C THR A 147 -5.13 9.48 -14.65
N ASN A 148 -5.78 9.25 -13.50
CA ASN A 148 -6.38 7.96 -13.11
C ASN A 148 -5.38 6.81 -12.95
N ALA A 149 -4.08 7.11 -12.81
CA ALA A 149 -3.09 6.10 -12.47
C ALA A 149 -3.44 5.42 -11.13
N PRO A 150 -3.17 4.12 -10.99
CA PRO A 150 -3.33 3.46 -9.71
C PRO A 150 -2.37 4.05 -8.66
N ASN A 151 -2.67 3.83 -7.38
CA ASN A 151 -1.75 4.25 -6.33
C ASN A 151 -0.51 3.32 -6.28
N PRO A 152 0.71 3.86 -6.21
CA PRO A 152 1.89 3.05 -6.02
C PRO A 152 1.91 2.37 -4.63
N PRO A 153 2.52 1.16 -4.52
CA PRO A 153 2.74 0.47 -3.26
C PRO A 153 3.41 1.33 -2.17
N ALA A 154 3.13 1.00 -0.91
CA ALA A 154 3.53 1.85 0.22
C ALA A 154 5.04 1.97 0.47
N PHE A 155 5.82 1.03 -0.07
CA PHE A 155 7.27 0.99 0.01
C PHE A 155 7.97 1.69 -1.17
N LEU A 156 7.24 2.11 -2.20
CA LEU A 156 7.80 2.85 -3.32
C LEU A 156 7.81 4.35 -2.99
N GLY A 157 9.01 4.89 -2.79
CA GLY A 157 9.19 6.30 -2.44
C GLY A 157 8.63 6.67 -1.07
N GLU A 158 8.83 7.93 -0.69
CA GLU A 158 8.35 8.48 0.56
C GLU A 158 6.89 8.91 0.42
N ALA A 159 6.15 8.90 1.54
CA ALA A 159 4.79 9.43 1.57
C ALA A 159 4.80 10.95 1.37
N LEU A 160 4.04 11.41 0.38
CA LEU A 160 3.75 12.82 0.13
C LEU A 160 2.26 13.05 0.26
N TYR A 161 1.87 14.27 0.63
CA TYR A 161 0.48 14.64 0.82
C TYR A 161 0.12 15.84 -0.04
N LYS A 162 -1.13 15.83 -0.52
CA LYS A 162 -1.76 16.94 -1.24
C LYS A 162 -3.11 17.25 -0.59
N VAL A 163 -3.56 18.49 -0.73
CA VAL A 163 -4.92 18.88 -0.33
C VAL A 163 -5.91 18.29 -1.35
N LYS A 164 -6.95 17.59 -0.88
CA LYS A 164 -8.04 17.13 -1.76
C LYS A 164 -8.74 18.33 -2.39
N ALA A 165 -9.07 18.22 -3.68
CA ALA A 165 -9.69 19.32 -4.44
C ALA A 165 -11.00 19.81 -3.79
N ASP A 166 -11.84 18.90 -3.26
CA ASP A 166 -13.11 19.25 -2.59
C ASP A 166 -12.93 19.84 -1.19
N LYS A 167 -11.70 19.83 -0.64
CA LYS A 167 -11.34 20.35 0.69
C LYS A 167 -10.53 21.65 0.63
N ALA A 168 -10.05 22.05 -0.54
CA ALA A 168 -9.35 23.31 -0.77
C ALA A 168 -10.33 24.49 -0.81
N THR A 169 -11.08 24.72 0.26
CA THR A 169 -12.18 25.70 0.32
C THR A 169 -11.91 26.91 1.21
N ASP A 170 -10.86 26.86 2.02
CA ASP A 170 -10.55 27.89 3.00
C ASP A 170 -9.95 29.13 2.33
N PRO A 171 -10.44 30.35 2.64
CA PRO A 171 -9.94 31.59 2.06
C PRO A 171 -8.60 31.98 2.67
N VAL A 172 -7.77 32.66 1.88
CA VAL A 172 -6.56 33.33 2.40
C VAL A 172 -6.97 34.41 3.40
N ARG A 173 -6.28 34.43 4.55
CA ARG A 173 -6.41 35.46 5.59
C ARG A 173 -5.11 36.20 5.77
N GLY A 174 -5.19 37.48 6.07
CA GLY A 174 -3.99 38.28 6.16
C GLY A 174 -4.21 39.70 6.66
N LEU A 175 -3.20 40.51 6.43
CA LEU A 175 -3.13 41.93 6.75
C LEU A 175 -3.47 42.75 5.51
N ARG A 176 -4.44 43.66 5.63
CA ARG A 176 -4.78 44.59 4.54
C ARG A 176 -3.71 45.65 4.35
N ILE A 177 -3.33 45.87 3.09
CA ILE A 177 -2.63 47.07 2.65
C ILE A 177 -3.67 48.08 2.17
N ARG A 178 -3.59 49.32 2.67
CA ARG A 178 -4.49 50.41 2.24
C ARG A 178 -3.73 51.55 1.58
N ALA A 179 -4.35 52.18 0.59
CA ALA A 179 -3.82 53.38 -0.06
C ALA A 179 -3.77 54.60 0.88
N GLU A 180 -4.70 54.63 1.84
CA GLU A 180 -4.77 55.62 2.92
C GLU A 180 -5.14 54.90 4.22
N PRO A 181 -4.75 55.42 5.40
CA PRO A 181 -5.13 54.83 6.68
C PRO A 181 -6.64 54.66 6.88
N ARG A 182 -7.03 53.83 7.86
CA ARG A 182 -8.42 53.59 8.30
C ARG A 182 -9.35 53.13 7.18
N THR A 183 -10.16 54.02 6.64
CA THR A 183 -11.21 53.73 5.65
C THR A 183 -10.70 53.80 4.21
N GLY A 184 -9.41 54.06 4.00
CA GLY A 184 -8.80 54.06 2.67
C GLY A 184 -8.98 52.74 1.94
N ARG A 185 -9.01 52.80 0.61
CA ARG A 185 -9.21 51.63 -0.27
C ARG A 185 -8.17 50.56 0.02
N VAL A 186 -8.62 49.31 0.20
CA VAL A 186 -7.73 48.14 0.28
C VAL A 186 -7.14 47.87 -1.11
N VAL A 187 -5.82 47.80 -1.19
CA VAL A 187 -5.10 47.61 -2.46
C VAL A 187 -4.59 46.18 -2.63
N ALA A 188 -4.24 45.51 -1.54
CA ALA A 188 -3.83 44.12 -1.53
C ALA A 188 -3.92 43.52 -0.12
N LEU A 189 -3.80 42.19 -0.03
CA LEU A 189 -3.73 41.41 1.20
C LEU A 189 -2.33 40.78 1.32
N ILE A 190 -1.72 40.84 2.50
CA ILE A 190 -0.49 40.12 2.83
C ILE A 190 -0.89 38.89 3.65
N PRO A 191 -0.69 37.65 3.16
CA PRO A 191 -1.08 36.46 3.89
C PRO A 191 -0.44 36.37 5.28
N LYS A 192 -1.18 35.80 6.24
CA LYS A 192 -0.65 35.42 7.56
C LYS A 192 0.67 34.65 7.46
N GLY A 193 1.54 34.79 8.45
CA GLY A 193 2.86 34.16 8.45
C GLY A 193 3.94 34.92 7.65
N SER A 194 3.55 35.87 6.79
CA SER A 194 4.49 36.75 6.07
C SER A 194 5.22 37.71 7.03
N LYS A 195 6.41 38.18 6.65
CA LYS A 195 7.14 39.23 7.36
C LYS A 195 7.17 40.51 6.56
N VAL A 196 6.90 41.63 7.22
CA VAL A 196 6.85 42.95 6.61
C VAL A 196 7.77 43.91 7.33
N ARG A 197 8.36 44.83 6.58
CA ARG A 197 9.11 45.96 7.14
C ARG A 197 8.23 47.21 7.09
N VAL A 198 8.13 47.91 8.21
CA VAL A 198 7.38 49.16 8.32
C VAL A 198 8.28 50.33 8.71
N GLY A 199 7.89 51.53 8.27
CA GLY A 199 8.56 52.78 8.59
C GLY A 199 7.77 53.59 9.59
N ASP A 200 7.74 54.91 9.39
CA ASP A 200 7.11 55.84 10.32
C ASP A 200 5.59 55.65 10.44
N ALA A 201 5.09 55.97 11.63
CA ALA A 201 3.66 56.05 11.89
C ALA A 201 3.05 57.24 11.11
N HIS A 202 1.78 57.09 10.69
CA HIS A 202 1.07 58.15 10.00
C HIS A 202 0.90 59.38 10.92
N PRO A 203 1.23 60.61 10.46
CA PRO A 203 1.25 61.80 11.32
C PRO A 203 -0.05 62.08 12.07
N ILE A 204 -1.20 61.78 11.45
CA ILE A 204 -2.55 62.02 12.01
C ILE A 204 -3.16 60.74 12.59
N HIS A 205 -2.71 59.57 12.12
CA HIS A 205 -3.33 58.29 12.39
C HIS A 205 -2.27 57.35 12.96
N SER A 206 -1.77 57.67 14.15
CA SER A 206 -0.64 57.00 14.81
C SER A 206 -0.76 55.48 14.98
N GLY A 207 -1.94 54.91 14.80
CA GLY A 207 -2.17 53.46 14.72
C GLY A 207 -1.89 52.83 13.35
N TRP A 208 -1.39 53.57 12.36
CA TRP A 208 -1.10 53.10 11.00
C TRP A 208 0.33 53.40 10.63
N TYR A 209 1.01 52.44 10.00
CA TYR A 209 2.43 52.52 9.68
C TYR A 209 2.63 52.36 8.19
N ARG A 210 3.60 53.09 7.64
CA ARG A 210 3.96 52.97 6.22
C ARG A 210 4.62 51.62 5.98
N LEU A 211 4.10 50.84 5.04
CA LEU A 211 4.70 49.60 4.58
C LEU A 211 5.89 49.93 3.68
N LEU A 212 7.07 49.45 4.04
CA LEU A 212 8.30 49.65 3.26
C LEU A 212 8.62 48.46 2.37
N ALA A 213 8.37 47.24 2.86
CA ALA A 213 8.60 46.02 2.10
C ALA A 213 7.83 44.83 2.67
N VAL A 214 7.52 43.85 1.81
CA VAL A 214 7.25 42.47 2.23
C VAL A 214 8.58 41.74 2.17
N VAL A 215 9.14 41.40 3.33
CA VAL A 215 10.47 40.79 3.48
C VAL A 215 10.40 39.29 3.19
N GLU A 216 9.31 38.66 3.65
CA GLU A 216 9.01 37.26 3.42
C GLU A 216 7.51 37.13 3.14
N GLY A 217 7.13 36.35 2.13
CA GLY A 217 5.74 36.29 1.68
C GLY A 217 5.50 37.07 0.40
N ARG A 218 4.24 37.42 0.17
CA ARG A 218 3.79 38.14 -1.03
C ARG A 218 2.60 39.03 -0.73
N THR A 219 2.21 39.85 -1.70
CA THR A 219 0.93 40.56 -1.71
C THR A 219 -0.05 39.87 -2.67
N LEU A 220 -1.34 40.01 -2.38
CA LEU A 220 -2.44 39.52 -3.21
C LEU A 220 -3.42 40.65 -3.53
N PRO A 221 -3.50 41.11 -4.80
CA PRO A 221 -2.66 40.70 -5.93
C PRO A 221 -1.20 41.17 -5.73
N ALA A 222 -0.30 40.70 -6.60
CA ALA A 222 1.07 41.19 -6.65
C ALA A 222 1.06 42.69 -6.98
N VAL A 223 1.55 43.52 -6.06
CA VAL A 223 1.63 44.99 -6.21
C VAL A 223 3.01 45.48 -5.83
N ALA A 224 3.49 46.52 -6.51
CA ALA A 224 4.72 47.21 -6.12
C ALA A 224 4.47 48.03 -4.85
N ILE A 225 5.35 47.91 -3.86
CA ILE A 225 5.24 48.71 -2.63
C ILE A 225 5.68 50.14 -2.91
N THR A 226 4.79 51.10 -2.66
CA THR A 226 5.02 52.55 -2.89
C THR A 226 4.86 53.33 -1.59
N GLU A 227 5.16 54.64 -1.62
CA GLU A 227 5.14 55.51 -0.44
C GLU A 227 3.76 55.64 0.24
N ASN A 228 2.67 55.36 -0.50
CA ASN A 228 1.28 55.49 -0.05
C ASN A 228 0.66 54.11 0.23
N MET A 229 1.36 53.27 1.00
CA MET A 229 0.87 51.97 1.43
C MET A 229 0.92 51.86 2.95
N TRP A 230 -0.23 51.64 3.56
CA TRP A 230 -0.42 51.68 5.00
C TRP A 230 -0.93 50.35 5.52
N VAL A 231 -0.38 49.93 6.65
CA VAL A 231 -0.76 48.71 7.36
C VAL A 231 -1.07 49.00 8.83
N PHE A 232 -1.88 48.15 9.46
CA PHE A 232 -2.30 48.28 10.84
C PHE A 232 -1.47 47.37 11.76
N PRO A 233 -0.59 47.90 12.64
CA PRO A 233 0.26 47.06 13.49
C PRO A 233 -0.48 46.23 14.53
N GLY A 234 -1.74 46.54 14.86
CA GLY A 234 -2.50 45.71 15.82
C GLY A 234 -2.76 44.28 15.34
N GLU A 235 -2.57 44.02 14.04
CA GLU A 235 -2.65 42.71 13.39
C GLU A 235 -1.29 42.05 13.18
N MET A 236 -0.22 42.71 13.60
CA MET A 236 1.15 42.24 13.44
C MET A 236 1.81 41.94 14.79
N GLU A 237 2.84 41.12 14.76
CA GLU A 237 3.62 40.72 15.92
C GLU A 237 5.08 41.14 15.73
N GLN A 238 5.72 41.64 16.79
CA GLN A 238 7.09 42.11 16.71
C GLN A 238 8.05 40.91 16.54
N THR A 239 9.00 41.03 15.62
CA THR A 239 10.08 40.04 15.47
C THR A 239 11.34 40.47 16.23
N ALA A 240 12.35 39.59 16.26
CA ALA A 240 13.65 39.94 16.84
C ALA A 240 14.38 41.07 16.08
N GLU A 241 14.03 41.28 14.80
CA GLU A 241 14.62 42.32 13.97
C GLU A 241 13.82 43.62 14.06
N ALA A 242 14.48 44.71 14.43
CA ALA A 242 13.85 46.01 14.56
C ALA A 242 13.22 46.47 13.22
N GLY A 243 11.96 46.90 13.29
CA GLY A 243 11.19 47.35 12.12
C GLY A 243 10.62 46.23 11.24
N ILE A 244 10.90 44.96 11.54
CA ILE A 244 10.27 43.81 10.90
C ILE A 244 9.20 43.21 11.81
N PHE A 245 8.02 42.98 11.24
CA PHE A 245 6.88 42.43 11.92
C PHE A 245 6.35 41.19 11.19
N LEU A 246 5.89 40.21 11.96
CA LEU A 246 5.17 39.03 11.48
C LEU A 246 3.70 39.41 11.30
N VAL A 247 3.09 39.05 10.17
CA VAL A 247 1.64 39.10 10.00
C VAL A 247 1.02 38.00 10.87
N GLY A 248 0.57 38.41 12.05
CA GLY A 248 0.32 37.52 13.19
C GLY A 248 -1.09 36.96 13.27
N GLU A 249 -1.42 36.34 14.40
CA GLU A 249 -2.68 35.60 14.60
C GLU A 249 -3.94 36.47 14.44
N ARG A 250 -3.82 37.78 14.65
CA ARG A 250 -4.92 38.74 14.59
C ARG A 250 -5.28 39.18 13.16
N ALA A 251 -4.38 39.02 12.20
CA ALA A 251 -4.59 39.35 10.79
C ALA A 251 -5.58 38.40 10.11
N ASN A 252 -6.88 38.58 10.37
CA ASN A 252 -7.94 37.69 9.89
C ASN A 252 -8.78 38.30 8.77
N ASP A 253 -8.30 39.39 8.17
CA ASP A 253 -8.98 40.03 7.05
C ASP A 253 -9.05 39.09 5.85
N GLN A 254 -10.16 39.20 5.11
CA GLN A 254 -10.41 38.48 3.88
C GLN A 254 -10.76 39.47 2.77
N GLU A 255 -10.16 39.27 1.62
CA GLU A 255 -10.39 40.09 0.42
C GLU A 255 -10.65 39.19 -0.78
N PRO A 256 -11.84 38.58 -0.93
CA PRO A 256 -12.10 37.58 -1.97
C PRO A 256 -11.92 38.09 -3.40
N THR A 257 -12.00 39.40 -3.62
CA THR A 257 -11.77 40.04 -4.93
C THR A 257 -10.28 40.22 -5.24
N LEU A 258 -9.45 40.45 -4.22
CA LEU A 258 -8.00 40.70 -4.36
C LEU A 258 -7.17 39.42 -4.16
N ALA A 259 -7.67 38.52 -3.32
CA ALA A 259 -7.10 37.21 -2.96
C ALA A 259 -8.18 36.11 -3.13
N PRO A 260 -8.58 35.80 -4.39
CA PRO A 260 -9.65 34.82 -4.66
C PRO A 260 -9.25 33.36 -4.40
N GLU A 261 -7.96 33.12 -4.22
CA GLU A 261 -7.38 31.81 -4.01
C GLU A 261 -7.88 31.14 -2.71
N LYS A 262 -7.93 29.81 -2.77
CA LYS A 262 -8.39 28.95 -1.68
C LYS A 262 -7.42 27.81 -1.45
N GLY A 263 -7.48 27.23 -0.27
CA GLY A 263 -6.68 26.08 0.10
C GLY A 263 -7.20 25.41 1.36
N LEU A 264 -6.29 24.79 2.10
CA LEU A 264 -6.58 24.18 3.40
C LEU A 264 -5.90 24.99 4.50
N ASN A 265 -6.65 25.38 5.53
CA ASN A 265 -6.10 26.07 6.69
C ASN A 265 -5.03 25.22 7.39
N VAL A 266 -3.90 25.85 7.67
CA VAL A 266 -2.89 25.34 8.59
C VAL A 266 -3.13 25.95 9.96
N ARG A 267 -3.30 25.10 10.97
CA ARG A 267 -3.61 25.51 12.34
C ARG A 267 -2.37 25.51 13.21
N LYS A 268 -2.29 26.42 14.18
CA LYS A 268 -1.13 26.55 15.06
C LYS A 268 -0.94 25.33 15.97
N ASN A 269 -2.01 24.85 16.61
CA ASN A 269 -1.90 23.83 17.67
C ASN A 269 -2.38 22.43 17.24
N GLY A 270 -3.18 22.33 16.18
CA GLY A 270 -3.72 21.05 15.73
C GLY A 270 -4.75 20.43 16.68
N ASN A 271 -5.43 21.25 17.48
CA ASN A 271 -6.34 20.74 18.53
C ASN A 271 -7.78 20.50 18.03
N GLY A 272 -8.05 20.80 16.75
CA GLY A 272 -9.34 20.60 16.11
C GLY A 272 -10.46 21.55 16.56
N ARG A 273 -10.17 22.51 17.43
CA ARG A 273 -11.15 23.50 17.90
C ARG A 273 -11.27 24.65 16.90
N ARG A 274 -12.44 25.29 16.89
CA ARG A 274 -12.74 26.40 15.96
C ARG A 274 -11.87 27.64 16.22
N ASP A 275 -11.43 27.83 17.46
CA ASP A 275 -10.59 28.93 17.92
C ASP A 275 -9.09 28.67 17.74
N ASP A 276 -8.67 27.49 17.25
CA ASP A 276 -7.27 27.22 16.96
C ASP A 276 -6.75 28.18 15.88
N PRO A 277 -5.77 29.04 16.19
CA PRO A 277 -5.31 30.07 15.29
C PRO A 277 -4.85 29.49 13.95
N ILE A 278 -5.25 30.15 12.87
CA ILE A 278 -4.77 29.84 11.53
C ILE A 278 -3.46 30.60 11.32
N VAL A 279 -2.43 29.87 10.90
CA VAL A 279 -1.08 30.42 10.62
C VAL A 279 -0.81 30.55 9.13
N GLY A 280 -1.57 29.86 8.28
CA GLY A 280 -1.46 29.96 6.83
C GLY A 280 -2.49 29.09 6.11
N VAL A 281 -2.37 29.03 4.79
CA VAL A 281 -3.23 28.22 3.91
C VAL A 281 -2.34 27.44 2.94
N LEU A 282 -2.55 26.14 2.83
CA LEU A 282 -1.91 25.30 1.83
C LEU A 282 -2.72 25.33 0.53
N PRO A 283 -2.17 25.85 -0.58
CA PRO A 283 -2.90 25.93 -1.83
C PRO A 283 -3.12 24.54 -2.45
N LEU A 284 -4.12 24.44 -3.32
CA LEU A 284 -4.34 23.24 -4.11
C LEU A 284 -3.11 22.96 -4.99
N GLY A 285 -2.65 21.70 -5.01
CA GLY A 285 -1.51 21.26 -5.79
C GLY A 285 -0.17 21.29 -5.05
N ALA A 286 -0.07 21.97 -3.90
CA ALA A 286 1.12 21.88 -3.06
C ALA A 286 1.33 20.43 -2.55
N THR A 287 2.59 19.98 -2.54
CA THR A 287 3.01 18.70 -1.99
C THR A 287 3.86 18.89 -0.76
N PHE A 288 3.63 18.09 0.27
CA PHE A 288 4.32 18.22 1.55
C PHE A 288 4.45 16.88 2.27
N ARG A 289 5.35 16.84 3.25
CA ARG A 289 5.54 15.71 4.17
C ARG A 289 4.94 16.05 5.53
N LEU A 290 4.49 15.01 6.22
CA LEU A 290 3.97 15.10 7.59
C LEU A 290 4.90 14.37 8.55
N GLU A 291 4.91 14.82 9.81
CA GLU A 291 5.47 14.01 10.88
C GLU A 291 4.60 12.77 11.13
N SER A 292 5.22 11.67 11.55
CA SER A 292 4.51 10.43 11.89
C SER A 292 3.65 10.66 13.15
N SER A 293 2.36 10.92 12.97
CA SER A 293 1.40 11.07 14.06
C SER A 293 0.06 10.40 13.74
N THR A 294 -0.58 9.79 14.75
CA THR A 294 -1.86 9.06 14.64
C THR A 294 -3.10 9.94 14.91
N GLY A 295 -2.93 11.26 14.99
CA GLY A 295 -4.00 12.21 15.27
C GLY A 295 -4.80 12.64 14.04
N THR A 296 -5.97 13.24 14.27
CA THR A 296 -6.81 13.86 13.23
C THR A 296 -6.12 15.06 12.57
N TYR A 297 -5.20 15.71 13.29
CA TYR A 297 -4.32 16.75 12.80
C TYR A 297 -2.88 16.27 12.88
N CYS A 298 -2.14 16.47 11.79
CA CYS A 298 -0.74 16.08 11.66
C CYS A 298 0.13 17.32 11.47
N LYS A 299 1.30 17.32 12.10
CA LYS A 299 2.26 18.42 11.95
C LYS A 299 2.91 18.39 10.58
N LEU A 300 3.04 19.56 9.96
CA LEU A 300 3.81 19.70 8.71
C LEU A 300 5.29 19.49 9.01
N LYS A 301 5.93 18.61 8.24
CA LYS A 301 7.36 18.36 8.32
C LYS A 301 8.13 19.23 7.33
N GLU A 302 7.68 19.23 6.07
CA GLU A 302 8.39 19.87 4.95
C GLU A 302 7.39 20.19 3.84
N ILE A 303 7.51 21.34 3.16
CA ILE A 303 6.84 21.55 1.87
C ILE A 303 7.83 21.20 0.76
N VAL A 304 7.41 20.28 -0.11
CA VAL A 304 8.24 19.70 -1.17
C VAL A 304 8.09 20.49 -2.47
N ASP A 305 6.86 20.86 -2.80
CA ASP A 305 6.53 21.72 -3.93
C ASP A 305 5.26 22.51 -3.62
N GLY A 306 5.14 23.71 -4.16
CA GLY A 306 4.02 24.59 -3.89
C GLY A 306 4.39 26.05 -4.10
N LYS A 307 3.58 26.72 -4.91
CA LYS A 307 3.75 28.15 -5.15
C LYS A 307 3.24 28.93 -3.92
N ASP A 308 3.98 29.97 -3.55
CA ASP A 308 3.51 31.03 -2.65
C ASP A 308 3.14 30.62 -1.22
N ILE A 309 3.76 29.55 -0.75
CA ILE A 309 3.67 28.98 0.60
C ILE A 309 4.58 29.65 1.62
N ALA A 310 5.23 30.78 1.30
CA ALA A 310 6.17 31.47 2.18
C ALA A 310 5.65 31.78 3.62
N PRO A 311 4.34 32.03 3.84
CA PRO A 311 3.72 31.92 5.17
C PRO A 311 4.05 30.70 6.03
N LEU A 312 4.39 29.60 5.38
CA LEU A 312 4.70 28.27 5.91
C LEU A 312 6.16 27.89 5.59
N SER A 313 7.01 28.88 5.37
CA SER A 313 8.46 28.68 5.21
C SER A 313 9.04 27.99 6.44
N PRO A 314 10.01 27.07 6.26
CA PRO A 314 10.71 26.47 7.38
C PRO A 314 11.53 27.51 8.15
N ASP A 315 11.64 27.35 9.46
CA ASP A 315 12.56 28.12 10.30
C ASP A 315 14.03 27.78 10.02
N SER A 316 14.96 28.43 10.72
CA SER A 316 16.41 28.18 10.56
C SER A 316 16.83 26.74 10.87
N ALA A 317 15.99 25.97 11.57
CA ALA A 317 16.21 24.56 11.87
C ALA A 317 15.45 23.62 10.90
N GLY A 318 14.81 24.18 9.86
CA GLY A 318 14.08 23.41 8.85
C GLY A 318 12.63 23.08 9.23
N ASN A 319 12.12 23.56 10.37
CA ASN A 319 10.78 23.19 10.84
C ASN A 319 9.72 24.12 10.27
N ILE A 320 8.62 23.55 9.81
CA ILE A 320 7.42 24.31 9.44
C ILE A 320 6.45 24.31 10.61
N GLN A 321 5.92 25.47 10.93
CA GLN A 321 4.92 25.59 11.99
C GLN A 321 3.53 25.21 11.47
N GLY A 322 2.84 24.43 12.29
CA GLY A 322 1.41 24.19 12.16
C GLY A 322 1.02 22.79 11.73
N PHE A 323 -0.28 22.56 11.79
CA PHE A 323 -0.93 21.28 11.68
C PHE A 323 -2.04 21.33 10.65
N VAL A 324 -2.21 20.23 9.94
CA VAL A 324 -3.22 20.06 8.89
C VAL A 324 -4.14 18.90 9.21
N HIS A 325 -5.40 19.04 8.83
CA HIS A 325 -6.41 18.00 9.05
C HIS A 325 -6.16 16.81 8.10
N LEU A 326 -5.77 15.65 8.63
CA LEU A 326 -5.37 14.49 7.84
C LEU A 326 -6.46 13.99 6.90
N GLY A 327 -7.73 14.02 7.34
CA GLY A 327 -8.87 13.60 6.51
C GLY A 327 -9.10 14.47 5.27
N SER A 328 -8.55 15.68 5.25
CA SER A 328 -8.63 16.61 4.11
C SER A 328 -7.56 16.40 3.05
N LEU A 329 -6.67 15.43 3.28
CA LEU A 329 -5.51 15.16 2.43
C LEU A 329 -5.69 13.89 1.62
N GLU A 330 -5.05 13.85 0.48
CA GLU A 330 -4.77 12.63 -0.27
C GLU A 330 -3.26 12.32 -0.19
N SER A 331 -2.94 11.03 -0.12
CA SER A 331 -1.56 10.56 -0.06
C SER A 331 -1.09 10.13 -1.44
N THR A 332 0.15 10.48 -1.77
CA THR A 332 0.87 10.06 -2.97
C THR A 332 2.29 9.63 -2.57
N ARG A 333 3.14 9.33 -3.55
CA ARG A 333 4.52 8.92 -3.32
C ARG A 333 5.49 9.81 -4.06
N SER A 334 6.63 10.09 -3.44
CA SER A 334 7.76 10.68 -4.15
C SER A 334 8.26 9.70 -5.22
N ALA A 335 8.89 10.23 -6.26
CA ALA A 335 9.50 9.40 -7.27
C ALA A 335 10.59 8.51 -6.63
N PRO A 336 10.50 7.17 -6.75
CA PRO A 336 11.57 6.29 -6.32
C PRO A 336 12.77 6.44 -7.27
N GLU A 337 13.93 5.95 -6.86
CA GLU A 337 15.10 5.88 -7.75
C GLU A 337 14.86 4.82 -8.83
N PRO A 338 14.67 5.19 -10.11
CA PRO A 338 14.25 4.23 -11.11
C PRO A 338 15.44 3.52 -11.76
N ASN A 339 15.16 2.44 -12.49
CA ASN A 339 16.09 1.73 -13.39
C ASN A 339 17.27 1.00 -12.72
N LYS A 340 17.23 0.82 -11.40
CA LYS A 340 18.19 -0.01 -10.66
C LYS A 340 17.49 -0.86 -9.61
N VAL A 341 18.19 -1.87 -9.11
CA VAL A 341 17.76 -2.58 -7.90
C VAL A 341 17.95 -1.65 -6.71
N TYR A 342 16.88 -1.39 -5.99
CA TYR A 342 16.86 -0.62 -4.76
C TYR A 342 16.67 -1.59 -3.58
N VAL A 343 17.73 -1.74 -2.77
CA VAL A 343 17.66 -2.47 -1.50
C VAL A 343 17.19 -1.49 -0.44
N LEU A 344 16.10 -1.79 0.25
CA LEU A 344 15.58 -0.90 1.27
C LEU A 344 16.57 -0.85 2.45
N PRO A 345 17.03 0.34 2.88
CA PRO A 345 17.89 0.46 4.07
C PRO A 345 17.21 -0.12 5.33
N THR A 346 15.89 0.08 5.42
CA THR A 346 15.03 -0.53 6.44
C THR A 346 13.96 -1.35 5.71
N PRO A 347 13.89 -2.68 5.91
CA PRO A 347 12.84 -3.50 5.32
C PRO A 347 11.45 -2.95 5.65
N HIS A 348 10.53 -3.00 4.68
CA HIS A 348 9.17 -2.48 4.86
C HIS A 348 8.23 -3.63 5.25
N PRO A 349 7.63 -3.63 6.45
CA PRO A 349 6.66 -4.64 6.85
C PRO A 349 5.48 -4.66 5.88
N ILE A 350 5.06 -5.85 5.46
CA ILE A 350 3.94 -6.05 4.54
C ILE A 350 3.08 -7.22 5.00
N LYS A 351 1.75 -7.09 4.91
CA LYS A 351 0.80 -8.15 5.30
C LYS A 351 0.33 -8.95 4.10
N ALA A 352 -0.08 -10.19 4.33
CA ALA A 352 -0.75 -10.98 3.30
C ALA A 352 -1.99 -10.23 2.77
N GLY A 353 -2.15 -10.15 1.45
CA GLY A 353 -3.21 -9.40 0.79
C GLY A 353 -2.93 -7.91 0.58
N GLU A 354 -1.81 -7.37 1.08
CA GLU A 354 -1.43 -5.97 0.87
C GLU A 354 -0.81 -5.75 -0.53
N LEU A 355 -0.94 -4.53 -1.05
CA LEU A 355 -0.51 -4.17 -2.40
C LEU A 355 1.01 -4.30 -2.61
N ILE A 356 1.40 -5.14 -3.55
CA ILE A 356 2.77 -5.29 -4.07
C ILE A 356 3.00 -4.45 -5.32
N GLY A 357 1.99 -4.29 -6.17
CA GLY A 357 2.12 -3.56 -7.42
C GLY A 357 0.97 -3.83 -8.38
N HIS A 358 1.20 -3.48 -9.64
CA HIS A 358 0.26 -3.66 -10.74
C HIS A 358 0.98 -4.41 -11.86
N LEU A 359 0.21 -5.12 -12.69
CA LEU A 359 0.77 -5.84 -13.84
C LEU A 359 1.43 -4.85 -14.81
N GLY A 360 2.68 -5.11 -15.16
CA GLY A 360 3.38 -4.46 -16.26
C GLY A 360 3.18 -5.21 -17.57
N HIS A 361 3.81 -4.70 -18.63
CA HIS A 361 3.73 -5.31 -19.95
C HIS A 361 4.91 -6.25 -20.21
N TYR A 362 4.61 -7.34 -20.90
CA TYR A 362 5.60 -8.30 -21.38
C TYR A 362 5.16 -8.85 -22.74
N GLN A 363 6.10 -8.96 -23.68
CA GLN A 363 5.86 -9.49 -25.01
C GLN A 363 7.01 -10.43 -25.40
N ASN A 364 6.70 -11.68 -25.72
CA ASN A 364 7.62 -12.62 -26.34
C ASN A 364 7.69 -12.40 -27.86
N GLU A 365 8.69 -12.99 -28.50
CA GLU A 365 8.86 -12.99 -29.96
C GLU A 365 7.61 -13.46 -30.73
N ASN A 366 6.91 -14.47 -30.22
CA ASN A 366 5.74 -15.06 -30.89
C ASN A 366 4.42 -14.38 -30.54
N ASP A 367 4.43 -13.39 -29.63
CA ASP A 367 3.21 -12.73 -29.18
C ASP A 367 2.78 -11.65 -30.18
N ARG A 368 1.49 -11.65 -30.55
CA ARG A 368 0.92 -10.67 -31.48
C ARG A 368 0.94 -9.24 -30.93
N SER A 369 0.89 -9.09 -29.61
CA SER A 369 0.88 -7.82 -28.91
C SER A 369 1.38 -8.00 -27.47
N PRO A 370 1.84 -6.93 -26.80
CA PRO A 370 2.15 -6.99 -25.38
C PRO A 370 0.99 -7.48 -24.53
N GLN A 371 1.31 -8.23 -23.49
CA GLN A 371 0.35 -8.75 -22.52
C GLN A 371 0.70 -8.27 -21.11
N ARG A 372 -0.31 -8.28 -20.24
CA ARG A 372 -0.12 -8.04 -18.80
C ARG A 372 0.10 -9.38 -18.12
N LEU A 373 1.22 -9.52 -17.42
CA LEU A 373 1.68 -10.78 -16.86
C LEU A 373 2.21 -10.56 -15.43
N LEU A 374 1.87 -11.46 -14.51
CA LEU A 374 2.65 -11.68 -13.29
C LEU A 374 3.43 -12.97 -13.45
N HIS A 375 4.71 -12.94 -13.08
CA HIS A 375 5.50 -14.14 -12.83
C HIS A 375 5.92 -14.10 -11.36
N LEU A 376 5.45 -15.08 -10.58
CA LEU A 376 5.71 -15.20 -9.15
C LEU A 376 6.55 -16.43 -8.87
N GLU A 377 7.68 -16.26 -8.18
CA GLU A 377 8.52 -17.36 -7.70
C GLU A 377 8.58 -17.37 -6.17
N VAL A 378 8.72 -18.56 -5.59
CA VAL A 378 8.94 -18.77 -4.16
C VAL A 378 10.16 -19.66 -3.97
N PHE A 379 11.14 -19.19 -3.19
CA PHE A 379 12.39 -19.92 -2.98
C PHE A 379 12.97 -19.67 -1.59
N SER A 380 13.90 -20.52 -1.16
CA SER A 380 14.66 -20.35 0.08
C SER A 380 16.15 -20.54 -0.21
N CYS A 381 17.00 -19.80 0.49
CA CYS A 381 18.44 -20.01 0.50
C CYS A 381 18.90 -20.95 1.63
N GLU A 382 17.97 -21.45 2.45
CA GLU A 382 18.23 -22.36 3.56
C GLU A 382 18.01 -23.82 3.13
N ASP A 383 18.46 -24.76 3.95
CA ASP A 383 18.31 -26.20 3.70
C ASP A 383 16.86 -26.65 3.93
N VAL A 384 16.05 -26.55 2.88
CA VAL A 384 14.63 -26.94 2.90
C VAL A 384 14.44 -28.41 3.28
N PRO A 385 15.18 -29.39 2.71
CA PRO A 385 15.11 -30.79 3.17
C PRO A 385 15.38 -30.97 4.67
N ALA A 386 16.41 -30.33 5.22
CA ALA A 386 16.71 -30.40 6.66
C ALA A 386 15.63 -29.73 7.51
N PHE A 387 15.09 -28.59 7.06
CA PHE A 387 13.95 -27.94 7.71
C PHE A 387 12.71 -28.85 7.73
N ILE A 388 12.40 -29.53 6.63
CA ILE A 388 11.28 -30.49 6.55
C ILE A 388 11.50 -31.64 7.55
N ALA A 389 12.69 -32.24 7.58
CA ALA A 389 12.99 -33.34 8.50
C ALA A 389 12.88 -32.90 9.97
N LYS A 390 13.42 -31.72 10.33
CA LYS A 390 13.30 -31.14 11.67
C LYS A 390 11.83 -30.85 12.03
N SER A 391 11.05 -30.33 11.10
CA SER A 391 9.63 -30.03 11.30
C SER A 391 8.79 -31.29 11.48
N GLN A 392 9.10 -32.36 10.75
CA GLN A 392 8.45 -33.67 10.93
C GLN A 392 8.75 -34.26 12.32
N ALA A 393 10.01 -34.21 12.75
CA ALA A 393 10.39 -34.65 14.10
C ALA A 393 9.72 -33.78 15.18
N TRP A 394 9.63 -32.47 14.95
CA TRP A 394 8.95 -31.53 15.84
C TRP A 394 7.46 -31.83 15.98
N ALA A 395 6.78 -32.10 14.87
CA ALA A 395 5.35 -32.37 14.82
C ALA A 395 4.94 -33.62 15.61
N ALA A 396 5.84 -34.58 15.83
CA ALA A 396 5.59 -35.75 16.66
C ALA A 396 5.29 -35.39 18.13
N GLY A 397 5.78 -34.22 18.60
CA GLY A 397 5.53 -33.71 19.95
C GLY A 397 4.37 -32.71 20.05
N LEU A 398 3.64 -32.45 18.97
CA LEU A 398 2.49 -31.55 19.00
C LEU A 398 1.22 -32.28 19.46
N PRO A 399 0.30 -31.60 20.19
CA PRO A 399 -1.02 -32.14 20.52
C PRO A 399 -1.78 -32.56 19.26
N ASP A 400 -2.67 -33.57 19.39
CA ASP A 400 -3.43 -34.10 18.27
C ASP A 400 -4.33 -33.04 17.62
N GLU A 401 -4.82 -32.08 18.40
CA GLU A 401 -5.65 -30.96 17.91
C GLU A 401 -4.86 -30.00 17.01
N GLN A 402 -3.53 -30.04 17.04
CA GLN A 402 -2.66 -29.25 16.17
C GLN A 402 -2.24 -29.98 14.89
N LYS A 403 -2.59 -31.27 14.74
CA LYS A 403 -2.31 -32.04 13.52
C LYS A 403 -3.41 -31.79 12.49
N THR A 404 -3.13 -30.91 11.54
CA THR A 404 -4.12 -30.41 10.55
C THR A 404 -4.05 -31.09 9.19
N LEU A 405 -3.22 -32.13 9.03
CA LEU A 405 -3.06 -32.86 7.77
C LEU A 405 -3.42 -34.33 7.97
N LEU A 406 -4.31 -34.84 7.11
CA LEU A 406 -4.63 -36.26 7.00
C LEU A 406 -3.69 -36.91 5.97
N LYS A 407 -2.98 -37.96 6.37
CA LYS A 407 -2.20 -38.79 5.44
C LYS A 407 -2.98 -40.06 5.10
N VAL A 408 -3.28 -40.24 3.82
CA VAL A 408 -3.78 -41.50 3.27
C VAL A 408 -2.61 -42.23 2.64
N HIS A 409 -2.26 -43.40 3.17
CA HIS A 409 -1.13 -44.16 2.67
C HIS A 409 -1.38 -44.71 1.27
N LYS A 410 -0.30 -44.84 0.48
CA LYS A 410 -0.29 -45.55 -0.79
C LYS A 410 -0.97 -46.92 -0.63
N ASN A 411 -1.88 -47.21 -1.55
CA ASN A 411 -2.70 -48.42 -1.60
C ASN A 411 -3.67 -48.62 -0.42
N ALA A 412 -3.78 -47.67 0.51
CA ALA A 412 -4.69 -47.78 1.66
C ALA A 412 -6.13 -47.35 1.34
N SER A 413 -6.38 -46.73 0.18
CA SER A 413 -7.69 -46.22 -0.19
C SER A 413 -7.97 -46.37 -1.68
N LYS A 414 -9.27 -46.33 -2.01
CA LYS A 414 -9.81 -46.44 -3.37
C LYS A 414 -10.57 -45.16 -3.69
N LEU A 415 -10.21 -44.51 -4.78
CA LEU A 415 -10.96 -43.38 -5.32
C LEU A 415 -12.21 -43.94 -6.02
N ILE A 416 -13.37 -43.72 -5.42
CA ILE A 416 -14.67 -44.13 -5.95
C ILE A 416 -15.31 -42.88 -6.56
N PRO A 417 -15.56 -42.83 -7.88
CA PRO A 417 -16.29 -41.74 -8.50
C PRO A 417 -17.68 -41.63 -7.88
N HIS A 418 -18.14 -40.40 -7.64
CA HIS A 418 -19.50 -40.18 -7.16
C HIS A 418 -20.53 -40.68 -8.18
N ARG A 419 -21.64 -41.21 -7.68
CA ARG A 419 -22.78 -41.73 -8.45
C ARG A 419 -24.05 -41.29 -7.74
N ASP A 420 -25.13 -41.08 -8.49
CA ASP A 420 -26.41 -40.59 -7.94
C ASP A 420 -27.01 -41.51 -6.86
N ASP A 421 -26.64 -42.80 -6.84
CA ASP A 421 -27.07 -43.76 -5.83
C ASP A 421 -26.31 -43.65 -4.49
N ILE A 422 -25.19 -42.91 -4.45
CA ILE A 422 -24.37 -42.74 -3.24
C ILE A 422 -24.98 -41.67 -2.34
N ASN A 423 -25.45 -42.08 -1.16
CA ASN A 423 -26.07 -41.19 -0.17
C ASN A 423 -25.97 -41.79 1.25
N ALA A 424 -26.53 -41.12 2.26
CA ALA A 424 -26.45 -41.56 3.66
C ALA A 424 -27.04 -42.95 3.92
N SER A 425 -27.98 -43.42 3.08
CA SER A 425 -28.58 -44.76 3.16
C SER A 425 -27.88 -45.80 2.28
N ASN A 426 -27.00 -45.36 1.38
CA ASN A 426 -26.17 -46.20 0.52
C ASN A 426 -24.77 -45.58 0.37
N PRO A 427 -23.95 -45.62 1.43
CA PRO A 427 -22.61 -45.03 1.42
C PRO A 427 -21.67 -45.77 0.47
N PRO A 428 -20.57 -45.14 0.03
CA PRO A 428 -19.60 -45.78 -0.85
C PRO A 428 -18.95 -46.99 -0.17
N LYS A 429 -18.78 -48.10 -0.91
CA LYS A 429 -18.19 -49.35 -0.40
C LYS A 429 -16.85 -49.62 -1.06
N ILE A 430 -15.92 -50.24 -0.34
CA ILE A 430 -14.60 -50.60 -0.90
C ILE A 430 -14.70 -51.56 -2.12
N SER A 431 -15.80 -52.31 -2.19
CA SER A 431 -16.15 -53.18 -3.32
C SER A 431 -16.59 -52.43 -4.57
N ASP A 432 -17.01 -51.17 -4.45
CA ASP A 432 -17.51 -50.36 -5.57
C ASP A 432 -16.42 -50.15 -6.63
N ALA A 433 -16.82 -49.98 -7.88
CA ALA A 433 -15.88 -49.64 -8.95
C ALA A 433 -15.10 -48.35 -8.61
N GLY A 434 -13.79 -48.38 -8.78
CA GLY A 434 -12.91 -47.28 -8.41
C GLY A 434 -11.44 -47.64 -8.61
N THR A 435 -10.58 -46.65 -8.44
CA THR A 435 -9.13 -46.79 -8.67
C THR A 435 -8.39 -46.81 -7.35
N THR A 436 -7.58 -47.84 -7.11
CA THR A 436 -6.69 -47.85 -5.93
C THR A 436 -5.68 -46.72 -6.04
N VAL A 437 -5.57 -45.91 -4.99
CA VAL A 437 -4.65 -44.77 -4.98
C VAL A 437 -3.22 -45.29 -4.81
N GLY A 438 -2.43 -45.24 -5.87
CA GLY A 438 -1.06 -45.78 -5.91
C GLY A 438 0.02 -44.89 -5.28
N VAL A 439 -0.36 -43.82 -4.56
CA VAL A 439 0.53 -42.82 -3.96
C VAL A 439 0.06 -42.43 -2.56
N ASP A 440 0.97 -41.92 -1.73
CA ASP A 440 0.57 -41.27 -0.47
C ASP A 440 -0.17 -39.96 -0.81
N LEU A 441 -1.34 -39.73 -0.19
CA LEU A 441 -2.04 -38.46 -0.25
C LEU A 441 -1.89 -37.72 1.07
N ILE A 442 -1.65 -36.41 1.00
CA ILE A 442 -1.69 -35.50 2.14
C ILE A 442 -2.84 -34.54 1.89
N ILE A 443 -3.84 -34.57 2.76
CA ILE A 443 -5.08 -33.78 2.63
C ILE A 443 -5.16 -32.83 3.82
N PRO A 444 -5.24 -31.50 3.61
CA PRO A 444 -5.52 -30.58 4.70
C PRO A 444 -6.90 -30.86 5.31
N GLN A 445 -6.97 -31.01 6.64
CA GLN A 445 -8.25 -31.23 7.34
C GLN A 445 -9.24 -30.09 7.07
N SER A 446 -8.74 -28.85 6.97
CA SER A 446 -9.56 -27.69 6.63
C SER A 446 -10.22 -27.78 5.25
N LEU A 447 -9.63 -28.51 4.30
CA LEU A 447 -10.26 -28.76 2.99
C LEU A 447 -11.50 -29.63 3.16
N LEU A 448 -11.38 -30.72 3.94
CA LEU A 448 -12.50 -31.63 4.23
C LEU A 448 -13.59 -30.94 5.06
N ASP A 449 -13.18 -30.21 6.09
CA ASP A 449 -14.09 -29.45 6.96
C ASP A 449 -14.79 -28.32 6.20
N GLY A 450 -14.17 -27.78 5.15
CA GLY A 450 -14.72 -26.74 4.29
C GLY A 450 -15.69 -27.23 3.21
N LEU A 451 -15.81 -28.55 2.98
CA LEU A 451 -16.71 -29.08 1.95
C LEU A 451 -18.19 -28.70 2.24
N PRO A 452 -18.99 -28.43 1.20
CA PRO A 452 -20.44 -28.25 1.32
C PRO A 452 -21.14 -29.40 2.06
N ALA A 453 -22.27 -29.14 2.70
CA ALA A 453 -22.99 -30.14 3.51
C ALA A 453 -23.50 -31.33 2.67
N ASP A 454 -23.88 -31.09 1.42
CA ASP A 454 -24.27 -32.11 0.43
C ASP A 454 -23.09 -32.94 -0.08
N SER A 455 -21.85 -32.49 0.15
CA SER A 455 -20.62 -33.24 -0.14
C SER A 455 -20.08 -34.04 1.06
N LYS A 456 -20.82 -34.08 2.18
CA LYS A 456 -20.44 -34.80 3.41
C LYS A 456 -21.52 -35.80 3.78
N LEU A 457 -21.20 -37.10 3.78
CA LEU A 457 -22.17 -38.11 4.21
C LEU A 457 -21.93 -38.48 5.67
N GLN A 458 -23.02 -38.63 6.42
CA GLN A 458 -22.98 -39.15 7.78
C GLN A 458 -23.83 -40.40 7.86
N GLU A 459 -23.20 -41.51 8.24
CA GLU A 459 -23.87 -42.77 8.50
C GLU A 459 -23.83 -43.03 10.01
N ASN A 460 -25.00 -43.17 10.62
CA ASN A 460 -25.12 -43.47 12.05
C ASN A 460 -25.45 -44.95 12.23
N THR A 461 -24.53 -45.72 12.80
CA THR A 461 -24.73 -47.13 13.11
C THR A 461 -24.96 -47.32 14.60
N THR A 462 -26.12 -47.85 14.98
CA THR A 462 -26.41 -48.23 16.38
C THR A 462 -25.90 -49.64 16.62
N LEU A 463 -24.93 -49.80 17.53
CA LEU A 463 -24.46 -51.12 17.94
C LEU A 463 -25.45 -51.75 18.94
N PRO A 464 -25.71 -53.08 18.87
CA PRO A 464 -26.70 -53.75 19.73
C PRO A 464 -26.50 -53.58 21.24
N SER A 465 -25.30 -53.19 21.68
CA SER A 465 -24.91 -53.04 23.08
C SER A 465 -24.59 -51.59 23.50
N SER A 466 -24.79 -50.60 22.63
CA SER A 466 -24.49 -49.18 22.91
C SER A 466 -25.72 -48.31 22.71
N ALA A 467 -26.04 -47.49 23.72
CA ALA A 467 -27.06 -46.44 23.60
C ALA A 467 -26.58 -45.23 22.77
N THR A 468 -25.29 -45.16 22.45
CA THR A 468 -24.68 -44.09 21.65
C THR A 468 -24.39 -44.61 20.24
N PRO A 469 -25.01 -44.05 19.19
CA PRO A 469 -24.71 -44.43 17.81
C PRO A 469 -23.29 -44.03 17.44
N THR A 470 -22.66 -44.85 16.59
CA THR A 470 -21.35 -44.53 16.00
C THR A 470 -21.60 -43.77 14.70
N THR A 471 -21.04 -42.57 14.56
CA THR A 471 -21.16 -41.77 13.33
C THR A 471 -19.92 -41.98 12.46
N THR A 472 -20.09 -42.60 11.30
CA THR A 472 -19.08 -42.64 10.23
C THR A 472 -19.29 -41.44 9.33
N ARG A 473 -18.22 -40.68 9.05
CA ARG A 473 -18.24 -39.56 8.11
C ARG A 473 -17.52 -39.96 6.83
N TRP A 474 -18.16 -39.75 5.68
CA TRP A 474 -17.60 -40.00 4.36
C TRP A 474 -17.41 -38.68 3.61
#